data_AF-A0A968J3H2-F1
#
_entry.id   AF-A0A968J3H2-F1
#
_cell.length_a   1.000
_cell.length_b   1.000
_cell.length_c   1.000
_cell.angle_alpha   90.00
_cell.angle_beta   90.00
_cell.angle_gamma   90.00
#
_symmetry.space_group_name_H-M   'P 1'
#
loop_
_entity.id
_entity.type
_entity.pdbx_description
1 polymer ?
#
loop_
_entity_poly.entity_id
_entity_poly.type
_entity_poly.pdbx_seq_one_letter_code
_entity_poly.pdbx_strand_id
1 'polypeptide(L)'
;MMKSWIYRISIFLFGCLVSILAVSSWIWTSHPAQAEETDLPITPITAVSQLKDLSPSDPYFAAVKALTEQYGCISGFPDNTFRPEKSVTRGEVVIVLHTCLQKMAELIRSGAFAS
;
A
#
# COMPACT_ATOMS: atom_id res chain seq x y z
N MET A 1 48.34 39.48 -4.98
CA MET A 1 46.93 39.36 -5.41
C MET A 1 46.62 38.02 -6.10
N MET A 2 47.31 36.91 -5.76
CA MET A 2 47.19 35.60 -6.45
C MET A 2 46.89 34.42 -5.50
N LYS A 3 46.67 34.67 -4.20
CA LYS A 3 46.46 33.61 -3.19
C LYS A 3 44.98 33.25 -2.96
N SER A 4 44.05 34.10 -3.41
CA SER A 4 42.59 33.89 -3.24
C SER A 4 41.99 32.97 -4.30
N TRP A 5 42.52 32.95 -5.53
CA TRP A 5 42.02 32.10 -6.62
C TRP A 5 42.28 30.61 -6.36
N ILE A 6 43.45 30.30 -5.77
CA ILE A 6 43.87 28.94 -5.40
C ILE A 6 43.01 28.38 -4.25
N TYR A 7 42.60 29.22 -3.28
CA TYR A 7 41.70 28.81 -2.20
C TYR A 7 40.25 28.55 -2.68
N ARG A 8 39.77 29.29 -3.68
CA ARG A 8 38.42 29.10 -4.24
C ARG A 8 38.31 27.84 -5.10
N ILE A 9 39.37 27.48 -5.82
CA ILE A 9 39.47 26.21 -6.56
C ILE A 9 39.62 25.03 -5.58
N SER A 10 40.39 25.20 -4.50
CA SER A 10 40.54 24.17 -3.46
C SER A 10 39.22 23.89 -2.72
N ILE A 11 38.42 24.92 -2.40
CA ILE A 11 37.07 24.75 -1.81
C ILE A 11 36.12 23.97 -2.73
N PHE A 12 36.19 24.19 -4.04
CA PHE A 12 35.38 23.45 -5.01
C PHE A 12 35.83 22.00 -5.19
N LEU A 13 37.13 21.72 -5.14
CA LEU A 13 37.67 20.36 -5.24
C LEU A 13 37.51 19.55 -3.95
N PHE A 14 37.59 20.20 -2.77
CA PHE A 14 37.33 19.54 -1.47
C PHE A 14 35.85 19.26 -1.25
N GLY A 15 34.94 20.14 -1.72
CA GLY A 15 33.49 19.91 -1.68
C GLY A 15 33.04 18.73 -2.54
N CYS A 16 33.66 18.53 -3.71
CA CYS A 16 33.34 17.42 -4.60
C CYS A 16 33.80 16.05 -4.06
N LEU A 17 34.89 16.02 -3.28
CA LEU A 17 35.45 14.80 -2.72
C LEU A 17 34.71 14.31 -1.47
N VAL A 18 34.09 15.23 -0.70
CA VAL A 18 33.17 14.89 0.40
C VAL A 18 31.84 14.34 -0.12
N SER A 19 31.37 14.78 -1.29
CA SER A 19 30.15 14.23 -1.91
C SER A 19 30.29 12.80 -2.42
N ILE A 20 31.47 12.36 -2.88
CA ILE A 20 31.62 11.01 -3.44
C ILE A 20 31.65 9.93 -2.35
N LEU A 21 32.10 10.24 -1.12
CA LEU A 21 32.08 9.29 0.00
C LEU A 21 30.78 9.32 0.83
N ALA A 22 29.96 10.35 0.68
CA ALA A 22 28.60 10.35 1.25
C ALA A 22 27.61 9.57 0.38
N VAL A 23 27.89 9.37 -0.91
CA VAL A 23 27.02 8.63 -1.82
C VAL A 23 27.11 7.10 -1.62
N SER A 24 28.20 6.57 -1.06
CA SER A 24 28.33 5.13 -0.76
C SER A 24 27.62 4.67 0.53
N SER A 25 26.96 5.56 1.27
CA SER A 25 26.12 5.20 2.43
C SER A 25 24.65 5.60 2.31
N TRP A 26 24.25 6.26 1.21
CA TRP A 26 22.85 6.69 1.00
C TRP A 26 22.21 6.05 -0.25
N ILE A 27 22.87 5.05 -0.86
CA ILE A 27 22.32 4.21 -1.95
C ILE A 27 21.95 2.79 -1.49
N TRP A 28 22.30 2.42 -0.25
CA TRP A 28 21.77 1.24 0.46
C TRP A 28 20.98 1.66 1.70
N THR A 29 20.25 2.77 1.63
CA THR A 29 18.97 2.76 2.33
C THR A 29 18.01 2.40 1.24
N SER A 30 17.50 1.17 1.29
CA SER A 30 16.36 0.72 0.50
C SER A 30 15.48 1.93 0.20
N HIS A 31 15.43 2.39 -1.05
CA HIS A 31 14.30 3.20 -1.45
C HIS A 31 13.13 2.26 -1.16
N PRO A 32 12.28 2.50 -0.13
CA PRO A 32 11.02 1.81 -0.13
C PRO A 32 10.47 2.15 -1.51
N ALA A 33 10.08 1.15 -2.29
CA ALA A 33 9.17 1.40 -3.38
C ALA A 33 8.11 2.31 -2.76
N GLN A 34 8.08 3.58 -3.20
CA GLN A 34 6.99 4.46 -2.83
C GLN A 34 5.78 3.81 -3.48
N ALA A 35 5.19 2.86 -2.78
CA ALA A 35 3.76 2.77 -2.71
C ALA A 35 3.36 4.19 -2.34
N GLU A 36 3.04 4.95 -3.38
CA GLU A 36 2.24 6.14 -3.27
C GLU A 36 1.05 5.69 -2.43
N GLU A 37 1.11 5.99 -1.14
CA GLU A 37 -0.01 5.83 -0.23
C GLU A 37 -0.99 6.89 -0.70
N THR A 38 -1.67 6.62 -1.83
CA THR A 38 -2.94 7.25 -2.11
C THR A 38 -3.73 6.97 -0.87
N ASP A 39 -3.90 8.01 -0.05
CA ASP A 39 -4.83 8.10 1.07
C ASP A 39 -6.24 7.95 0.48
N LEU A 40 -6.48 6.77 -0.08
CA LEU A 40 -7.80 6.27 -0.36
C LEU A 40 -8.37 6.13 1.03
N PRO A 41 -9.45 6.86 1.37
CA PRO A 41 -10.06 6.75 2.67
C PRO A 41 -10.23 5.26 2.96
N ILE A 42 -9.51 4.76 3.97
CA ILE A 42 -9.62 3.36 4.37
C ILE A 42 -11.03 3.22 4.90
N THR A 43 -11.95 2.85 4.01
CA THR A 43 -13.36 2.69 4.37
C THR A 43 -13.42 1.57 5.40
N PRO A 44 -14.17 1.76 6.49
CA PRO A 44 -14.31 0.75 7.52
C PRO A 44 -14.78 -0.56 6.89
N ILE A 45 -14.18 -1.68 7.32
CA ILE A 45 -14.52 -3.01 6.84
C ILE A 45 -15.97 -3.31 7.27
N THR A 46 -16.93 -3.09 6.38
CA THR A 46 -18.35 -3.41 6.60
C THR A 46 -18.53 -4.93 6.60
N ALA A 47 -19.07 -5.50 7.68
CA ALA A 47 -19.33 -6.93 7.74
C ALA A 47 -20.40 -7.36 6.73
N VAL A 48 -20.34 -8.58 6.20
CA VAL A 48 -21.30 -9.05 5.18
C VAL A 48 -22.74 -9.02 5.66
N SER A 49 -22.97 -9.25 6.96
CA SER A 49 -24.29 -9.15 7.58
C SER A 49 -24.92 -7.76 7.53
N GLN A 50 -24.14 -6.72 7.23
CA GLN A 50 -24.61 -5.33 7.12
C GLN A 50 -24.97 -4.96 5.68
N LEU A 51 -24.59 -5.77 4.69
CA LEU A 51 -24.83 -5.53 3.26
C LEU A 51 -26.27 -5.92 2.89
N LYS A 52 -27.01 -5.00 2.27
CA LYS A 52 -28.45 -5.16 2.00
C LYS A 52 -28.77 -5.88 0.69
N ASP A 53 -27.80 -6.00 -0.20
CA ASP A 53 -27.95 -6.48 -1.57
C ASP A 53 -27.38 -7.89 -1.78
N LEU A 54 -27.10 -8.61 -0.69
CA LEU A 54 -26.60 -9.98 -0.71
C LEU A 54 -27.54 -10.91 0.05
N SER A 55 -27.99 -11.97 -0.62
CA SER A 55 -28.76 -13.06 -0.05
C SER A 55 -27.89 -14.31 0.09
N PRO A 56 -28.09 -15.16 1.12
CA PRO A 56 -27.40 -16.45 1.25
C PRO A 56 -27.59 -17.40 0.04
N SER A 57 -28.62 -17.17 -0.77
CA SER A 57 -28.90 -17.93 -1.99
C SER A 57 -28.04 -17.52 -3.18
N ASP A 58 -27.35 -16.38 -3.11
CA ASP A 58 -26.63 -15.82 -4.25
C ASP A 58 -25.31 -16.57 -4.51
N PRO A 59 -24.93 -16.77 -5.78
CA PRO A 59 -23.72 -17.53 -6.12
C PRO A 59 -22.42 -16.89 -5.62
N TYR A 60 -22.39 -15.57 -5.47
CA TYR A 60 -21.23 -14.80 -5.00
C TYR A 60 -21.18 -14.62 -3.46
N PHE A 61 -22.25 -14.97 -2.74
CA PHE A 61 -22.37 -14.74 -1.30
C PHE A 61 -21.20 -15.36 -0.51
N ALA A 62 -20.86 -16.62 -0.82
CA ALA A 62 -19.79 -17.34 -0.11
C ALA A 62 -18.42 -16.66 -0.28
N ALA A 63 -18.11 -16.16 -1.48
CA ALA A 63 -16.85 -15.49 -1.76
C ALA A 63 -16.75 -14.14 -1.03
N VAL A 64 -17.81 -13.33 -1.08
CA VAL A 64 -17.86 -12.03 -0.39
C VAL A 64 -17.78 -12.22 1.13
N LYS A 65 -18.46 -13.23 1.66
CA LYS A 65 -18.39 -13.62 3.09
C LYS A 65 -16.97 -13.95 3.52
N ALA A 66 -16.26 -14.79 2.78
CA ALA A 66 -14.88 -15.15 3.12
C ALA A 66 -13.94 -13.93 3.10
N LEU A 67 -13.99 -13.13 2.03
CA LEU A 67 -13.11 -11.96 1.86
C LEU A 67 -13.32 -10.87 2.91
N THR A 68 -14.54 -10.74 3.41
CA THR A 68 -14.90 -9.73 4.42
C THR A 68 -14.67 -10.24 5.85
N GLU A 69 -15.16 -11.44 6.17
CA GLU A 69 -15.13 -11.95 7.56
C GLU A 69 -13.81 -12.65 7.91
N GLN A 70 -13.23 -13.41 6.98
CA GLN A 70 -12.01 -14.19 7.24
C GLN A 70 -10.75 -13.38 6.98
N TYR A 71 -10.74 -12.64 5.86
CA TYR A 71 -9.55 -11.89 5.44
C TYR A 71 -9.63 -10.39 5.75
N GLY A 72 -10.83 -9.84 5.94
CA GLY A 72 -11.01 -8.42 6.25
C GLY A 72 -10.38 -7.47 5.23
N CYS A 73 -10.39 -7.86 3.94
CA CYS A 73 -9.67 -7.14 2.90
C CYS A 73 -10.54 -6.44 1.85
N ILE A 74 -11.84 -6.69 1.87
CA ILE A 74 -12.83 -5.96 1.07
C ILE A 74 -13.85 -5.31 2.01
N SER A 75 -14.46 -4.22 1.54
CA SER A 75 -15.56 -3.55 2.22
C SER A 75 -16.64 -3.18 1.20
N GLY A 76 -17.89 -3.09 1.66
CA GLY A 76 -18.98 -2.58 0.85
C GLY A 76 -18.89 -1.06 0.66
N PHE A 77 -19.81 -0.54 -0.14
CA PHE A 77 -20.03 0.89 -0.30
C PHE A 77 -20.64 1.50 0.97
N PRO A 78 -20.48 2.82 1.18
CA PRO A 78 -21.00 3.51 2.38
C PRO A 78 -22.52 3.48 2.52
N ASP A 79 -23.24 3.12 1.46
CA ASP A 79 -24.69 2.91 1.47
C ASP A 79 -25.10 1.50 1.94
N ASN A 80 -24.13 0.68 2.39
CA ASN A 80 -24.30 -0.72 2.80
C ASN A 80 -24.69 -1.64 1.65
N THR A 81 -24.09 -1.44 0.48
CA THR A 81 -24.24 -2.32 -0.70
C THR A 81 -22.90 -2.88 -1.15
N PHE A 82 -22.88 -4.03 -1.81
CA PHE A 82 -21.69 -4.61 -2.46
C PHE A 82 -21.68 -4.36 -3.98
N ARG A 83 -22.87 -4.34 -4.59
CA ARG A 83 -23.14 -4.13 -6.02
C ARG A 83 -22.44 -5.17 -6.91
N PRO A 84 -22.75 -6.48 -6.77
CA PRO A 84 -22.08 -7.55 -7.51
C PRO A 84 -22.23 -7.43 -9.04
N GLU A 85 -23.34 -6.86 -9.52
CA GLU A 85 -23.61 -6.65 -10.94
C GLU A 85 -22.95 -5.38 -11.52
N LYS A 86 -22.31 -4.55 -10.68
CA LYS A 86 -21.63 -3.34 -11.16
C LYS A 86 -20.34 -3.75 -11.88
N SER A 87 -20.12 -3.19 -13.07
CA SER A 87 -18.84 -3.32 -13.75
C SER A 87 -17.70 -2.75 -12.89
N VAL A 88 -16.63 -3.54 -12.73
CA VAL A 88 -15.43 -3.14 -12.01
C VAL A 88 -14.40 -2.51 -12.95
N THR A 89 -13.74 -1.45 -12.49
CA THR A 89 -12.63 -0.81 -13.21
C THR A 89 -11.30 -1.49 -12.89
N ARG A 90 -10.30 -1.37 -13.78
CA ARG A 90 -8.95 -1.90 -13.52
C ARG A 90 -8.34 -1.34 -12.23
N GLY A 91 -8.59 -0.06 -11.93
CA GLY A 91 -8.11 0.59 -10.71
C GLY A 91 -8.71 -0.03 -9.45
N GLU A 92 -10.04 -0.21 -9.43
CA GLU A 92 -10.73 -0.86 -8.30
C GLU A 92 -10.19 -2.29 -8.04
N VAL A 93 -9.90 -3.06 -9.10
CA VAL A 93 -9.30 -4.41 -8.95
C VAL A 93 -7.91 -4.35 -8.34
N VAL A 94 -7.06 -3.42 -8.79
CA VAL A 94 -5.68 -3.28 -8.27
C VAL A 94 -5.70 -2.91 -6.79
N ILE A 95 -6.59 -2.01 -6.38
CA ILE A 95 -6.74 -1.59 -4.98
C ILE A 95 -7.13 -2.79 -4.13
N VAL A 96 -8.20 -3.52 -4.51
CA VAL A 96 -8.67 -4.70 -3.79
C VAL A 96 -7.57 -5.75 -3.67
N LEU A 97 -6.86 -6.04 -4.77
CA LEU A 97 -5.79 -7.02 -4.77
C LEU A 97 -4.65 -6.62 -3.84
N HIS A 98 -4.21 -5.36 -3.91
CA HIS A 98 -3.16 -4.83 -3.05
C HIS A 98 -3.53 -4.94 -1.58
N THR A 99 -4.73 -4.49 -1.21
CA THR A 99 -5.23 -4.56 0.17
C THR A 99 -5.34 -6.00 0.68
N CYS A 100 -5.85 -6.93 -0.14
CA CYS A 100 -5.93 -8.34 0.24
C CYS A 100 -4.57 -8.99 0.43
N LEU A 101 -3.58 -8.71 -0.43
CA LEU A 101 -2.23 -9.23 -0.25
C LEU A 101 -1.57 -8.71 1.04
N GLN A 102 -1.76 -7.43 1.37
CA GLN A 102 -1.25 -6.87 2.62
C GLN A 102 -1.92 -7.49 3.85
N LYS A 103 -3.24 -7.66 3.83
CA LYS A 103 -3.97 -8.31 4.92
C LYS A 103 -3.54 -9.76 5.13
N MET A 104 -3.36 -10.51 4.05
CA MET A 104 -2.84 -11.89 4.13
C MET A 104 -1.44 -11.94 4.74
N ALA A 105 -0.53 -11.06 4.29
CA ALA A 105 0.82 -10.98 4.86
C ALA A 105 0.80 -10.65 6.36
N GLU A 106 -0.12 -9.79 6.79
CA GLU A 106 -0.31 -9.45 8.20
C GLU A 106 -0.85 -10.64 9.01
N LEU A 107 -1.87 -11.35 8.51
CA LEU A 107 -2.42 -12.54 9.17
C LEU A 107 -1.38 -13.66 9.33
N ILE A 108 -0.49 -13.81 8.34
CA ILE A 108 0.64 -14.75 8.41
C ILE A 108 1.63 -14.30 9.47
N ARG A 109 1.99 -13.01 9.48
CA ARG A 109 2.96 -12.44 10.43
C ARG A 109 2.46 -12.50 11.88
N SER A 110 1.17 -12.27 12.10
CA SER A 110 0.55 -12.30 13.42
C SER A 110 0.30 -13.72 13.93
N GLY A 111 0.57 -14.75 13.12
CA GLY A 111 0.29 -16.14 13.48
C GLY A 111 -1.20 -16.45 13.62
N ALA A 112 -2.09 -15.63 13.06
CA ALA A 112 -3.55 -15.77 13.22
C ALA A 112 -4.11 -17.06 12.58
N PHE A 113 -3.35 -17.72 11.71
CA PHE A 113 -3.67 -19.04 11.16
C PHE A 113 -3.22 -20.22 12.05
N ALA A 114 -2.43 -19.97 13.11
CA ALA A 114 -1.83 -21.01 13.95
C ALA A 114 -2.62 -21.31 15.24
N SER A 115 -3.81 -20.73 15.42
CA SER A 115 -4.69 -20.89 16.58
C SER A 115 -5.99 -21.59 16.24
#